data_AF-A0A8K0K6Z8-F1
#
_entry.id   AF-A0A8K0K6Z8-F1
#
_cell.length_a   1.000
_cell.length_b   1.000
_cell.length_c   1.000
_cell.angle_alpha   90.00
_cell.angle_beta   90.00
_cell.angle_gamma   90.00
#
_symmetry.space_group_name_H-M   'P 1'
#
loop_
_entity.id
_entity.type
_entity.pdbx_description
1 polymer ?
#
loop_
_entity_poly.entity_id
_entity_poly.type
_entity_poly.pdbx_seq_one_letter_code
_entity_poly.pdbx_strand_id
1 'polypeptide(L)'
;MLAPVYCSDEKGLMGQFNIPYAPGDWRLFIDSSKRSLKAVLLHNGNMHASVPVGHSVHLKETYDNMKVLLTTIHYEDHNWMGTKFPCFICEWDRRVRDKHWEQKQWPRRLELVPGDKNIKCDPLVERDRIL
;
A
#
# COMPACT_ATOMS: atom_id res chain seq x y z
N MET A 1 -2.47 -23.91 10.64
CA MET A 1 -2.27 -22.44 10.58
C MET A 1 -1.49 -22.17 9.30
N LEU A 2 -2.09 -21.55 8.28
CA LEU A 2 -1.36 -21.20 7.05
C LEU A 2 -0.69 -19.85 7.26
N ALA A 3 0.64 -19.82 7.14
CA ALA A 3 1.42 -18.60 7.26
C ALA A 3 1.19 -17.68 6.04
N PRO A 4 1.29 -16.34 6.19
CA PRO A 4 1.35 -15.45 5.05
C PRO A 4 2.54 -15.83 4.15
N VAL A 5 2.35 -15.77 2.84
CA VAL A 5 3.43 -15.99 1.85
C VAL A 5 3.91 -14.64 1.37
N TYR A 6 5.22 -14.45 1.37
CA TYR A 6 5.87 -13.23 0.94
C TYR A 6 7.19 -13.54 0.26
N CYS A 7 7.63 -12.64 -0.61
CA CYS A 7 8.97 -12.63 -1.16
C CYS A 7 9.74 -11.49 -0.49
N SER A 8 10.94 -11.80 0.00
CA SER A 8 11.89 -10.85 0.59
C SER A 8 13.16 -10.69 -0.25
N ASP A 9 13.22 -11.35 -1.42
CA ASP A 9 14.31 -11.26 -2.38
C ASP A 9 13.74 -10.98 -3.78
N GLU A 10 13.35 -9.74 -3.98
CA GLU A 10 12.75 -9.25 -5.23
C GLU A 10 13.77 -9.30 -6.37
N LYS A 11 15.06 -9.09 -6.07
CA LYS A 11 16.13 -9.22 -7.05
C LYS A 11 16.22 -10.66 -7.58
N GLY A 12 16.24 -11.64 -6.67
CA GLY A 12 16.22 -13.06 -7.02
C GLY A 12 14.96 -13.43 -7.78
N LEU A 13 13.79 -12.97 -7.32
CA LEU A 13 12.50 -13.21 -7.98
C LEU A 13 12.49 -12.68 -9.42
N MET A 14 12.90 -11.44 -9.64
CA MET A 14 12.96 -10.83 -10.97
C MET A 14 14.01 -11.51 -11.86
N GLY A 15 15.13 -11.96 -11.26
CA GLY A 15 16.14 -12.76 -11.94
C GLY A 15 15.59 -14.06 -12.53
N GLN A 16 14.66 -14.74 -11.85
CA GLN A 16 13.99 -15.93 -12.39
C GLN A 16 13.18 -15.66 -13.67
N PHE A 17 12.72 -14.42 -13.84
CA PHE A 17 12.00 -13.97 -15.03
C PHE A 17 12.91 -13.37 -16.10
N ASN A 18 14.24 -13.33 -15.87
CA ASN A 18 15.21 -12.60 -16.69
C ASN A 18 14.86 -11.11 -16.84
N ILE A 19 14.28 -10.50 -15.79
CA ILE A 19 13.95 -9.08 -15.78
C ILE A 19 15.00 -8.34 -14.93
N PRO A 20 15.67 -7.30 -15.47
CA PRO A 20 16.56 -6.47 -14.67
C PRO A 20 15.75 -5.74 -13.60
N TYR A 21 16.17 -5.87 -12.34
CA TYR A 21 15.48 -5.21 -11.24
C TYR A 21 16.06 -3.83 -10.96
N ALA A 22 15.31 -2.80 -11.32
CA ALA A 22 15.54 -1.41 -10.91
C ALA A 22 14.33 -0.94 -10.09
N PRO A 23 14.47 -0.66 -8.78
CA PRO A 23 13.32 -0.36 -7.93
C PRO A 23 12.44 0.80 -8.43
N GLY A 24 13.03 1.84 -9.01
CA GLY A 24 12.31 2.99 -9.56
C GLY A 24 11.39 2.67 -10.75
N ASP A 25 11.55 1.52 -11.38
CA ASP A 25 10.68 1.06 -12.47
C ASP A 25 9.41 0.38 -11.96
N TRP A 26 9.31 0.13 -10.65
CA TRP A 26 8.22 -0.59 -10.03
C TRP A 26 7.50 0.28 -9.00
N ARG A 27 6.20 0.03 -8.86
CA ARG A 27 5.35 0.58 -7.81
C ARG A 27 4.65 -0.54 -7.06
N LEU A 28 4.48 -0.35 -5.76
CA LEU A 28 3.78 -1.29 -4.91
C LEU A 28 2.28 -1.01 -4.94
N PHE A 29 1.51 -2.03 -5.26
CA PHE A 29 0.06 -2.03 -5.15
C PHE A 29 -0.38 -3.01 -4.07
N ILE A 30 -1.18 -2.54 -3.12
CA ILE A 30 -1.74 -3.38 -2.07
C ILE A 30 -3.25 -3.43 -2.24
N ASP A 31 -3.74 -4.63 -2.55
CA ASP A 31 -5.17 -4.94 -2.53
C ASP A 31 -5.51 -5.59 -1.19
N SER A 32 -6.30 -4.87 -0.41
CA SER A 32 -6.66 -5.27 0.95
C SER A 32 -8.18 -5.40 1.07
N SER A 33 -8.61 -6.52 1.64
CA SER A 33 -10.02 -6.80 1.92
C SER A 33 -10.23 -7.11 3.40
N LYS A 34 -11.48 -7.31 3.80
CA LYS A 34 -11.83 -7.78 5.15
C LYS A 34 -11.31 -9.19 5.45
N ARG A 35 -10.90 -9.94 4.42
CA ARG A 35 -10.56 -11.38 4.52
C ARG A 35 -9.16 -11.70 4.02
N SER A 36 -8.55 -10.84 3.22
CA SER A 36 -7.29 -11.13 2.56
C SER A 36 -6.45 -9.87 2.37
N LEU A 37 -5.15 -10.08 2.21
CA LEU A 37 -4.18 -9.05 1.89
C LEU A 37 -3.31 -9.53 0.73
N LYS A 38 -3.14 -8.68 -0.28
CA LYS A 38 -2.30 -8.95 -1.44
C LYS A 38 -1.39 -7.77 -1.70
N ALA A 39 -0.11 -8.04 -1.93
CA ALA A 39 0.90 -7.07 -2.30
C ALA A 39 1.50 -7.48 -3.64
N VAL A 40 1.53 -6.55 -4.59
CA VAL A 40 1.88 -6.81 -5.98
C VAL A 40 2.74 -5.66 -6.49
N LEU A 41 3.84 -5.99 -7.17
CA LEU A 41 4.65 -5.03 -7.90
C LEU A 41 4.08 -4.85 -9.30
N LEU A 42 3.90 -3.59 -9.69
CA LEU A 42 3.47 -3.18 -11.01
C LEU A 42 4.60 -2.40 -11.69
N HIS A 43 4.94 -2.76 -12.92
CA HIS A 43 5.92 -2.00 -13.68
C HIS A 43 5.31 -0.67 -14.14
N ASN A 44 6.01 0.44 -13.97
CA ASN A 44 5.52 1.79 -14.23
C ASN A 44 5.15 2.01 -15.71
N GLY A 45 5.93 1.42 -16.63
CA GLY A 45 5.63 1.42 -18.07
C GLY A 45 4.64 0.34 -18.53
N ASN A 46 4.07 -0.46 -17.61
CA ASN A 46 3.23 -1.64 -17.91
C ASN A 46 3.86 -2.64 -18.92
N MET A 47 5.20 -2.68 -18.98
CA MET A 47 5.97 -3.54 -19.89
C MET A 47 6.00 -5.00 -19.43
N HIS A 48 5.82 -5.23 -18.13
CA HIS A 48 5.86 -6.53 -17.50
C HIS A 48 4.54 -6.84 -16.80
N ALA A 49 4.25 -8.13 -16.67
CA ALA A 49 3.12 -8.61 -15.88
C ALA A 49 3.29 -8.20 -14.41
N SER A 50 2.16 -8.16 -13.70
CA SER A 50 2.16 -7.89 -12.26
C SER A 50 2.84 -9.04 -11.50
N VAL A 51 3.72 -8.70 -10.56
CA VAL A 51 4.51 -9.68 -9.81
C VAL A 51 4.03 -9.72 -8.36
N PRO A 52 3.39 -10.81 -7.89
CA PRO A 52 2.94 -10.91 -6.52
C PRO A 52 4.15 -11.05 -5.57
N VAL A 53 4.23 -10.18 -4.56
CA VAL A 53 5.29 -10.18 -3.54
C VAL A 53 4.76 -10.48 -2.14
N GLY A 54 3.44 -10.47 -1.95
CA GLY A 54 2.82 -10.87 -0.70
C GLY A 54 1.37 -11.32 -0.89
N HIS A 55 0.98 -12.37 -0.17
CA HIS A 55 -0.39 -12.86 -0.18
C HIS A 55 -0.77 -13.54 1.14
N SER A 56 -1.96 -13.22 1.64
CA SER A 56 -2.58 -13.92 2.76
C SER A 56 -4.10 -13.92 2.65
N VAL A 57 -4.72 -15.06 2.95
CA VAL A 57 -6.19 -15.23 3.06
C VAL A 57 -6.69 -15.18 4.51
N HIS A 58 -5.79 -14.86 5.44
CA HIS A 58 -6.09 -14.80 6.88
C HIS A 58 -5.76 -13.42 7.47
N LEU A 59 -4.85 -12.68 6.84
CA LEU A 59 -4.60 -11.29 7.18
C LEU A 59 -5.62 -10.40 6.47
N LYS A 60 -6.18 -9.46 7.23
CA LYS A 60 -7.10 -8.42 6.76
C LYS A 60 -6.42 -7.06 6.85
N GLU A 61 -7.03 -6.05 6.23
CA GLU A 61 -6.57 -4.67 6.36
C GLU A 61 -6.67 -4.16 7.81
N THR A 62 -5.56 -4.23 8.55
CA THR A 62 -5.36 -3.56 9.83
C THR A 62 -4.01 -2.86 9.81
N TYR A 63 -3.84 -1.87 10.68
CA TYR A 63 -2.57 -1.15 10.82
C TYR A 63 -1.41 -2.11 11.07
N ASP A 64 -1.55 -3.00 12.07
CA ASP A 64 -0.49 -3.94 12.45
C ASP A 64 -0.16 -4.92 11.32
N ASN A 65 -1.17 -5.45 10.61
CA ASN A 65 -0.94 -6.37 9.51
C ASN A 65 -0.25 -5.69 8.32
N MET A 66 -0.62 -4.44 8.03
CA MET A 66 0.05 -3.64 7.01
C MET A 66 1.50 -3.36 7.38
N LYS A 67 1.77 -3.04 8.65
CA LYS A 67 3.12 -2.86 9.17
C LYS A 67 3.95 -4.14 8.99
N VAL A 68 3.42 -5.27 9.41
CA VAL A 68 4.07 -6.59 9.23
C VAL A 68 4.34 -6.84 7.75
N LEU A 69 3.37 -6.65 6.86
CA LEU A 69 3.55 -6.82 5.42
C LEU A 69 4.70 -5.96 4.88
N LEU A 70 4.69 -4.65 5.15
CA LEU A 70 5.69 -3.70 4.63
C LEU A 70 7.10 -4.01 5.16
N THR A 71 7.23 -4.34 6.44
CA THR A 71 8.50 -4.77 7.02
C THR A 71 9.02 -6.05 6.39
N THR A 72 8.11 -6.98 6.09
CA THR A 72 8.48 -8.31 5.57
C THR A 72 8.97 -8.27 4.12
N ILE A 73 8.42 -7.38 3.30
CA ILE A 73 8.87 -7.13 1.91
C ILE A 73 9.96 -6.06 1.84
N HIS A 74 10.60 -5.73 2.97
CA HIS A 74 11.68 -4.74 3.05
C HIS A 74 11.38 -3.41 2.37
N TYR A 75 10.13 -2.90 2.47
CA TYR A 75 9.65 -1.77 1.67
C TYR A 75 10.56 -0.54 1.68
N GLU A 76 11.16 -0.21 2.83
CA GLU A 76 12.06 0.93 2.98
C GLU A 76 13.35 0.82 2.15
N ASP A 77 13.78 -0.40 1.80
CA ASP A 77 15.01 -0.64 1.04
C ASP A 77 14.81 -0.39 -0.47
N HIS A 78 13.56 -0.36 -0.93
CA HIS A 78 13.24 -0.36 -2.37
C HIS A 78 12.72 0.99 -2.89
N ASN A 79 12.39 1.94 -2.02
CA ASN A 79 11.88 3.27 -2.39
C ASN A 79 10.73 3.24 -3.43
N TRP A 80 9.90 2.18 -3.41
CA TRP A 80 8.78 2.06 -4.34
C TRP A 80 7.72 3.12 -4.04
N MET A 81 7.10 3.67 -5.08
CA MET A 81 5.85 4.41 -4.88
C MET A 81 4.72 3.43 -4.52
N GLY A 82 4.03 3.71 -3.42
CA GLY A 82 2.82 3.01 -3.01
C GLY A 82 1.59 3.57 -3.70
N THR A 83 0.66 2.70 -4.08
CA THR A 83 -0.68 3.07 -4.55
C THR A 83 -1.68 2.60 -3.51
N LYS A 84 -2.24 3.53 -2.72
CA LYS A 84 -3.34 3.24 -1.79
C LYS A 84 -4.49 4.22 -2.01
N PHE A 85 -5.72 3.73 -1.84
CA PHE A 85 -6.97 4.45 -2.09
C PHE A 85 -6.96 5.92 -1.60
N PRO A 86 -7.62 6.84 -2.36
CA PRO A 86 -7.53 8.29 -2.17
C PRO A 86 -8.07 8.84 -0.84
N CYS A 87 -8.73 8.04 -0.01
CA CYS A 87 -9.31 8.47 1.26
C CYS A 87 -8.28 8.90 2.32
N PHE A 88 -6.99 8.57 2.15
CA PHE A 88 -5.90 9.10 2.98
C PHE A 88 -5.35 10.45 2.47
N ILE A 89 -5.65 10.84 1.22
CA ILE A 89 -5.09 12.02 0.55
C ILE A 89 -5.92 13.28 0.81
N CYS A 90 -7.22 13.11 1.02
CA CYS A 90 -8.16 14.20 1.27
C CYS A 90 -8.73 14.14 2.69
N GLU A 91 -9.45 15.20 3.06
CA GLU A 91 -10.11 15.28 4.36
C GLU A 91 -11.42 14.48 4.44
N TRP A 92 -11.64 13.56 3.50
CA TRP A 92 -12.83 12.73 3.48
C TRP A 92 -12.94 11.91 4.75
N ASP A 93 -13.93 12.26 5.56
CA ASP A 93 -14.15 11.64 6.86
C ASP A 93 -15.37 10.71 6.82
N ARG A 94 -15.14 9.39 6.80
CA ARG A 94 -16.18 8.34 6.88
C ARG A 94 -17.20 8.55 8.04
N ARG A 95 -16.83 9.23 9.12
CA ARG A 95 -17.68 9.46 10.30
C ARG A 95 -18.60 10.67 10.11
N VAL A 96 -18.25 11.62 9.23
CA VAL A 96 -19.02 12.84 8.93
C VAL A 96 -20.06 12.56 7.86
N ARG A 97 -21.12 11.83 8.23
CA ARG A 97 -22.14 11.30 7.32
C ARG A 97 -23.01 12.38 6.67
N ASP A 98 -23.20 13.49 7.35
CA ASP A 98 -23.98 14.65 6.93
C ASP A 98 -23.41 15.26 5.64
N LYS A 99 -22.08 15.37 5.53
CA LYS A 99 -21.43 16.01 4.37
C LYS A 99 -21.18 15.07 3.20
N HIS A 100 -21.38 13.75 3.35
CA HIS A 100 -21.03 12.77 2.32
C HIS A 100 -21.76 12.96 0.99
N TRP A 101 -23.01 13.42 1.05
CA TRP A 101 -23.85 13.56 -0.14
C TRP A 101 -23.90 14.98 -0.68
N GLU A 102 -23.44 15.95 0.11
CA GLU A 102 -23.39 17.37 -0.24
C GLU A 102 -22.00 17.77 -0.78
N GLN A 103 -20.94 17.24 -0.16
CA GLN A 103 -19.57 17.59 -0.47
C GLN A 103 -18.96 16.62 -1.48
N LYS A 104 -18.86 17.05 -2.74
CA LYS A 104 -18.20 16.30 -3.81
C LYS A 104 -16.69 16.48 -3.83
N GLN A 105 -16.20 17.67 -3.48
CA GLN A 105 -14.78 17.99 -3.43
C GLN A 105 -14.34 18.13 -1.98
N TRP A 106 -13.45 17.24 -1.56
CA TRP A 106 -12.85 17.27 -0.24
C TRP A 106 -11.48 17.94 -0.34
N PRO A 107 -11.17 18.91 0.55
CA PRO A 107 -9.87 19.55 0.52
C PRO A 107 -8.76 18.51 0.68
N ARG A 108 -7.62 18.79 0.06
CA ARG A 108 -6.43 17.97 0.23
C ARG A 108 -6.02 18.11 1.69
N ARG A 109 -5.90 16.99 2.39
CA ARG A 109 -5.30 16.96 3.73
C ARG A 109 -3.85 17.41 3.59
N LEU A 110 -3.25 18.17 4.49
CA LEU A 110 -1.82 18.53 4.41
C LEU A 110 -0.97 17.71 5.38
N GLU A 111 -1.49 17.47 6.58
CA GLU A 111 -0.80 16.79 7.66
C GLU A 111 -1.50 15.47 8.05
N LEU A 112 -0.71 14.50 8.53
CA LEU A 112 -1.16 13.18 8.96
C LEU A 112 -0.97 12.99 10.48
N VAL A 113 -1.44 13.96 11.28
CA VAL A 113 -1.30 13.92 12.75
C VAL A 113 -2.28 12.91 13.37
N PRO A 114 -1.82 11.92 14.16
CA PRO A 114 -2.71 11.03 14.90
C PRO A 114 -3.65 11.80 15.84
N GLY A 115 -4.93 11.42 15.84
CA GLY A 115 -5.97 12.10 16.60
C GLY A 115 -6.72 13.18 15.83
N ASP A 116 -6.17 13.68 14.71
CA ASP A 116 -6.91 14.59 13.83
C ASP A 116 -7.89 13.82 12.94
N LYS A 117 -9.17 14.22 13.00
CA LYS A 117 -10.29 13.65 12.22
C LYS A 117 -10.32 12.11 12.30
N ASN A 118 -9.91 11.46 11.21
CA ASN A 118 -9.92 10.01 11.07
C ASN A 118 -8.56 9.32 11.24
N ILE A 119 -7.49 10.08 11.43
CA ILE A 119 -6.15 9.53 11.57
C ILE A 119 -6.03 8.96 12.97
N LYS A 120 -5.82 7.65 13.06
CA LYS A 120 -5.70 6.95 14.35
C LYS A 120 -4.26 6.66 14.74
N CYS A 121 -3.38 6.54 13.76
CA CYS A 121 -2.02 6.06 13.92
C CYS A 121 -1.10 6.85 13.00
N ASP A 122 0.19 6.90 13.33
CA ASP A 122 1.20 7.51 12.47
C ASP A 122 1.25 6.79 11.11
N PRO A 123 1.51 7.53 10.02
CA PRO A 123 1.60 6.94 8.69
C PRO A 123 2.73 5.90 8.64
N LEU A 124 2.46 4.75 8.01
CA LEU A 124 3.46 3.70 7.79
C LEU A 124 4.40 4.00 6.63
N VAL A 125 4.01 4.92 5.76
CA VAL A 125 4.72 5.30 4.53
C VAL A 125 4.63 6.81 4.40
N GLU A 126 5.73 7.43 3.98
CA GLU A 126 5.78 8.88 3.73
C GLU A 126 4.80 9.27 2.62
N ARG A 127 4.25 10.48 2.73
CA ARG A 127 3.16 10.91 1.85
C ARG A 127 3.59 11.07 0.40
N ASP A 128 4.78 11.60 0.18
CA ASP A 128 5.41 11.76 -1.13
C ASP A 128 5.67 10.43 -1.85
N ARG A 129 5.66 9.32 -1.11
CA ARG A 129 5.72 7.96 -1.66
C ARG A 129 4.35 7.38 -2.00
N ILE A 130 3.25 8.13 -1.88
CA ILE A 130 1.89 7.65 -2.19
C ILE A 130 1.33 8.42 -3.40
N LEU A 131 0.92 7.67 -4.44
CA LEU A 131 0.25 8.18 -5.64
C LEU A 131 -1.21 8.59 -5.41
#